data_AF-A0A0M3IGZ0-F1
#
_entry.id   AF-A0A0M3IGZ0-F1
#
_cell.length_a   1.000
_cell.length_b   1.000
_cell.length_c   1.000
_cell.angle_alpha   90.00
_cell.angle_beta   90.00
_cell.angle_gamma   90.00
#
_symmetry.space_group_name_H-M   'P 1'
#
loop_
_entity.id
_entity.type
_entity.pdbx_description
1 polymer ?
#
loop_
_entity_poly.entity_id
_entity_poly.type
_entity_poly.pdbx_seq_one_letter_code
_entity_poly.pdbx_strand_id
1 'polypeptide(L)'
;MAIPPGQCGHIHFSPPLPYAKKQLFECAPQGNLIKCIITYKDAFWRNKGMAGQVLSTGAATDNAKGAHPILCTFDVTTPRGNPALAAFLHNGQWIDATQEERRDIVIKDLCRFFGDEAANYLDYADKIWNDESYSGGCPTAIIPAGNMEAFTHIREPFKLIHFAATEAATVWPGYMCGAVQSGLRAANEVIWHCRPEAVNEEMLKDTIYDKDFELLTVPQPETYGSAGKNQWPRRIVFGAKDTIYDKDFESLTVPQPETYGSAGKNQWPRRIVFGAVLILGILAFSKKYKLSHMARLFRPLEKVYYEWHIGKKWPF
;
A
#
# COMPACT_ATOMS: atom_id res chain seq x y z
N MET A 1 3.76 -3.77 -11.42
CA MET A 1 3.01 -2.62 -10.88
C MET A 1 2.58 -2.95 -9.46
N ALA A 2 2.92 -2.09 -8.51
CA ALA A 2 2.73 -2.33 -7.07
C ALA A 2 2.07 -1.12 -6.40
N ILE A 3 0.92 -0.71 -6.93
CA ILE A 3 0.07 0.36 -6.39
C ILE A 3 -1.36 -0.18 -6.24
N PRO A 4 -2.23 0.45 -5.45
CA PRO A 4 -3.58 -0.06 -5.24
C PRO A 4 -4.40 -0.17 -6.53
N PRO A 5 -5.36 -1.12 -6.63
CA PRO A 5 -6.15 -1.33 -7.85
C PRO A 5 -6.87 -0.07 -8.36
N GLY A 6 -7.49 0.71 -7.48
CA GLY A 6 -8.12 1.98 -7.85
C GLY A 6 -7.13 2.99 -8.44
N GLN A 7 -5.88 2.99 -7.96
CA GLN A 7 -4.83 3.88 -8.45
C GLN A 7 -4.30 3.45 -9.81
N CYS A 8 -4.33 2.14 -10.14
CA CYS A 8 -4.06 1.66 -11.48
C CYS A 8 -5.05 2.24 -12.52
N GLY A 9 -6.27 2.57 -12.12
CA GLY A 9 -7.29 3.18 -12.99
C GLY A 9 -6.92 4.57 -13.50
N HIS A 10 -5.98 5.27 -12.84
CA HIS A 10 -5.47 6.57 -13.27
C HIS A 10 -4.36 6.47 -14.33
N ILE A 11 -3.88 5.27 -14.64
CA ILE A 11 -2.84 5.04 -15.64
C ILE A 11 -3.48 4.77 -17.00
N HIS A 12 -3.02 5.47 -18.03
CA HIS A 12 -3.42 5.20 -19.40
C HIS A 12 -2.63 4.02 -19.97
N PHE A 13 -3.32 2.95 -20.38
CA PHE A 13 -2.72 1.77 -21.00
C PHE A 13 -2.88 1.79 -22.51
N SER A 14 -1.78 1.51 -23.23
CA SER A 14 -1.78 1.30 -24.68
C SER A 14 -1.02 -0.01 -24.99
N PRO A 15 -1.68 -1.03 -25.58
CA PRO A 15 -3.11 -1.10 -25.91
C PRO A 15 -4.01 -1.09 -24.65
N PRO A 16 -5.33 -0.88 -24.81
CA PRO A 16 -6.26 -0.86 -23.68
C PRO A 16 -6.26 -2.19 -22.90
N LEU A 17 -6.54 -2.10 -21.60
CA LEU A 17 -6.69 -3.27 -20.73
C LEU A 17 -7.91 -4.13 -21.14
N PRO A 18 -7.85 -5.46 -20.92
CA PRO A 18 -9.03 -6.33 -21.01
C PRO A 18 -10.15 -5.85 -20.10
N TYR A 19 -11.40 -6.08 -20.52
CA TYR A 19 -12.60 -5.57 -19.85
C TYR A 19 -12.61 -5.83 -18.33
N ALA A 20 -12.41 -7.06 -17.89
CA ALA A 20 -12.47 -7.41 -16.47
C ALA A 20 -11.40 -6.70 -15.62
N LYS A 21 -10.18 -6.55 -16.17
CA LYS A 21 -9.08 -5.84 -15.49
C LYS A 21 -9.32 -4.33 -15.43
N LYS A 22 -9.87 -3.76 -16.50
CA LYS A 22 -10.32 -2.37 -16.52
C LYS A 22 -11.42 -2.12 -15.48
N GLN A 23 -12.44 -2.98 -15.46
CA GLN A 23 -13.56 -2.92 -14.51
C GLN A 23 -13.07 -3.02 -13.06
N LEU A 24 -12.10 -3.90 -12.78
CA LEU A 24 -11.48 -3.99 -11.46
C LEU A 24 -10.85 -2.65 -11.04
N PHE A 25 -10.05 -2.04 -11.90
CA PHE A 25 -9.37 -0.78 -11.57
C PHE A 25 -10.31 0.42 -11.47
N GLU A 26 -11.42 0.43 -12.21
CA GLU A 26 -12.44 1.47 -12.14
C GLU A 26 -13.39 1.30 -10.94
N CYS A 27 -13.54 0.08 -10.41
CA CYS A 27 -14.51 -0.25 -9.37
C CYS A 27 -13.86 -0.91 -8.14
N ALA A 28 -12.70 -0.41 -7.71
CA ALA A 28 -12.03 -0.81 -6.48
C ALA A 28 -11.69 0.44 -5.62
N PRO A 29 -12.70 1.11 -5.04
CA PRO A 29 -12.48 2.26 -4.17
C PRO A 29 -11.68 1.87 -2.93
N GLN A 30 -10.90 2.81 -2.42
CA GLN A 30 -10.21 2.64 -1.15
C GLN A 30 -11.14 2.81 0.04
N GLY A 31 -10.80 2.17 1.15
CA GLY A 31 -11.43 2.47 2.44
C GLY A 31 -11.24 3.93 2.87
N ASN A 32 -12.09 4.36 3.81
CA ASN A 32 -12.05 5.70 4.37
C ASN A 32 -11.72 5.63 5.87
N LEU A 33 -10.62 6.25 6.28
CA LEU A 33 -10.10 6.15 7.64
C LEU A 33 -9.38 7.43 8.06
N ILE A 34 -9.69 7.91 9.27
CA ILE A 34 -8.84 8.87 9.98
C ILE A 34 -8.10 8.11 11.06
N LYS A 35 -6.78 8.32 11.12
CA LYS A 35 -5.93 7.82 12.20
C LYS A 35 -5.42 9.00 13.02
N CYS A 36 -5.68 8.96 14.32
CA CYS A 36 -5.19 9.94 15.28
C CYS A 36 -4.12 9.29 16.16
N ILE A 37 -3.09 10.05 16.51
CA ILE A 37 -2.09 9.70 17.50
C ILE A 37 -2.14 10.78 18.59
N ILE A 38 -2.29 10.33 19.83
CA ILE A 38 -2.35 11.19 21.01
C ILE A 38 -1.24 10.76 21.95
N THR A 39 -0.34 11.67 22.30
CA THR A 39 0.80 11.39 23.18
C THR A 39 0.53 11.92 24.58
N TYR A 40 1.09 11.26 25.58
CA TYR A 40 0.89 11.59 26.99
C TYR A 40 2.21 11.58 27.75
N LYS A 41 2.25 12.26 28.89
CA LYS A 41 3.42 12.22 29.79
C LYS A 41 3.61 10.83 30.39
N ASP A 42 2.51 10.22 30.83
CA ASP A 42 2.48 8.92 31.47
C ASP A 42 1.43 8.03 30.78
N ALA A 43 1.66 6.72 30.73
CA ALA A 43 0.69 5.75 30.22
C ALA A 43 -0.41 5.49 31.27
N PHE A 44 -1.17 6.53 31.62
CA PHE A 44 -2.08 6.56 32.77
C PHE A 44 -3.15 5.46 32.72
N TRP A 45 -3.56 5.03 31.53
CA TRP A 45 -4.47 3.89 31.35
C TRP A 45 -3.90 2.59 31.94
N ARG A 46 -2.59 2.35 31.83
CA ARG A 46 -1.93 1.17 32.41
C ARG A 46 -1.93 1.19 33.93
N ASN A 47 -1.78 2.38 34.54
CA ASN A 47 -1.85 2.55 35.99
C ASN A 47 -3.24 2.20 36.54
N LYS A 48 -4.27 2.30 35.70
CA LYS A 48 -5.65 1.88 36.00
C LYS A 48 -5.94 0.42 35.62
N GLY A 49 -4.92 -0.37 35.24
CA GLY A 49 -5.06 -1.75 34.81
C GLY A 49 -5.68 -1.93 33.41
N MET A 50 -5.74 -0.88 32.59
CA MET A 50 -6.29 -0.93 31.23
C MET A 50 -5.19 -1.11 30.18
N ALA A 51 -5.50 -1.87 29.13
CA ALA A 51 -4.58 -2.13 28.01
C ALA A 51 -4.46 -0.96 27.01
N GLY A 52 -5.25 0.12 27.16
CA GLY A 52 -5.36 1.19 26.16
C GLY A 52 -6.14 0.79 24.90
N GLN A 53 -6.74 -0.40 24.90
CA GLN A 53 -7.60 -0.88 23.81
C GLN A 53 -9.07 -0.60 24.10
N VAL A 54 -9.74 0.01 23.13
CA VAL A 54 -11.18 0.22 23.11
C VAL A 54 -11.72 -0.34 21.80
N LEU A 55 -12.93 -0.91 21.86
CA LEU A 55 -13.73 -1.20 20.68
C LEU A 55 -15.12 -0.59 20.89
N SER A 56 -15.58 0.12 19.88
CA SER A 56 -16.79 0.93 19.90
C SER A 56 -17.42 0.94 18.51
N THR A 57 -18.73 1.14 18.45
CA THR A 57 -19.48 1.20 17.18
C THR A 57 -19.27 2.52 16.45
N GLY A 58 -18.65 3.52 17.08
CA GLY A 58 -18.48 4.85 16.49
C GLY A 58 -19.80 5.61 16.32
N ALA A 59 -20.87 5.17 16.97
CA ALA A 59 -22.21 5.75 16.89
C ALA A 59 -22.68 6.22 18.28
N ALA A 60 -23.35 7.37 18.30
CA ALA A 60 -24.19 7.74 19.44
C ALA A 60 -25.34 6.73 19.49
N THR A 61 -25.40 5.90 20.53
CA THR A 61 -26.64 5.18 20.84
C THR A 61 -27.70 6.19 21.30
N ASP A 62 -28.99 5.85 21.23
CA ASP A 62 -30.06 6.77 21.68
C ASP A 62 -29.90 7.21 23.16
N ASN A 63 -29.12 6.44 23.95
CA ASN A 63 -28.77 6.75 25.34
C ASN A 63 -27.50 7.59 25.49
N ALA A 64 -26.72 7.75 24.42
CA ALA A 64 -25.51 8.56 24.38
C ALA A 64 -25.83 9.97 23.91
N LYS A 65 -25.91 10.92 24.86
CA LYS A 65 -25.97 12.35 24.56
C LYS A 65 -24.60 12.84 24.07
N GLY A 66 -24.24 12.55 22.81
CA GLY A 66 -23.01 13.07 22.19
C GLY A 66 -22.50 12.20 21.05
N ALA A 67 -21.73 12.81 20.15
CA ALA A 67 -21.06 12.09 19.07
C ALA A 67 -19.84 11.32 19.60
N HIS A 68 -19.72 10.05 19.23
CA HIS A 68 -18.67 9.12 19.68
C HIS A 68 -17.89 8.61 18.48
N PRO A 69 -16.87 9.34 18.00
CA PRO A 69 -16.26 9.08 16.71
C PRO A 69 -15.30 7.87 16.71
N ILE A 70 -14.81 7.45 17.88
CA ILE A 70 -13.77 6.43 17.97
C ILE A 70 -14.38 5.04 17.76
N LEU A 71 -13.85 4.31 16.78
CA LEU A 71 -14.13 2.89 16.54
C LEU A 71 -13.26 2.00 17.41
N CYS A 72 -11.96 2.28 17.43
CA CYS A 72 -11.04 1.55 18.27
C CYS A 72 -9.83 2.38 18.65
N THR A 73 -9.22 2.00 19.77
CA THR A 73 -7.94 2.52 20.21
C THR A 73 -6.95 1.40 20.44
N PHE A 74 -5.67 1.73 20.36
CA PHE A 74 -4.58 0.83 20.75
C PHE A 74 -3.50 1.63 21.47
N ASP A 75 -2.92 1.01 22.49
CA ASP A 75 -1.68 1.49 23.09
C ASP A 75 -0.53 1.31 22.09
N VAL A 76 0.05 2.43 21.67
CA VAL A 76 1.19 2.50 20.76
C VAL A 76 2.38 3.17 21.44
N THR A 77 2.49 3.02 22.76
CA THR A 77 3.65 3.45 23.53
C THR A 77 4.90 2.88 22.89
N THR A 78 5.84 3.77 22.53
CA THR A 78 7.05 3.36 21.80
C THR A 78 7.91 2.40 22.64
N PRO A 79 8.80 1.61 22.02
CA PRO A 79 9.76 0.77 22.74
C PRO A 79 10.67 1.54 23.71
N ARG A 80 10.79 2.87 23.55
CA ARG A 80 11.55 3.75 24.45
C ARG A 80 10.74 4.26 25.64
N GLY A 81 9.47 3.85 25.77
CA GLY A 81 8.60 4.23 26.88
C GLY A 81 7.81 5.51 26.66
N ASN A 82 7.82 6.13 25.47
CA ASN A 82 7.00 7.31 25.20
C ASN A 82 5.52 6.91 25.05
N PRO A 83 4.61 7.31 25.98
CA PRO A 83 3.21 6.88 25.96
C PRO A 83 2.40 7.52 24.84
N ALA A 84 1.63 6.69 24.14
CA ALA A 84 0.72 7.16 23.10
C ALA A 84 -0.46 6.21 22.87
N LEU A 85 -1.61 6.78 22.49
CA LEU A 85 -2.77 6.06 21.99
C LEU A 85 -2.92 6.34 20.49
N ALA A 86 -3.15 5.28 19.72
CA ALA A 86 -3.66 5.39 18.36
C ALA A 86 -5.18 5.24 18.42
N ALA A 87 -5.92 6.17 17.82
CA ALA A 87 -7.37 6.09 17.67
C ALA A 87 -7.76 6.08 16.19
N PHE A 88 -8.80 5.33 15.85
CA PHE A 88 -9.31 5.19 14.50
C PHE A 88 -10.78 5.61 14.43
N LEU A 89 -11.11 6.45 13.46
CA LEU A 89 -12.46 6.99 13.25
C LEU A 89 -13.00 6.56 11.88
N HIS A 90 -14.31 6.33 11.80
CA HIS A 90 -14.97 6.29 10.50
C HIS A 90 -15.17 7.71 9.96
N ASN A 91 -14.77 7.93 8.72
CA ASN A 91 -14.54 9.28 8.20
C ASN A 91 -15.83 10.05 7.86
N GLY A 92 -16.97 9.37 7.68
CA GLY A 92 -18.14 9.95 7.02
C GLY A 92 -18.69 11.26 7.60
N GLN A 93 -18.55 11.49 8.91
CA GLN A 93 -19.04 12.72 9.57
C GLN A 93 -17.95 13.74 9.90
N TRP A 94 -16.67 13.37 9.83
CA TRP A 94 -15.57 14.16 10.39
C TRP A 94 -14.53 14.58 9.35
N ILE A 95 -14.71 14.19 8.09
CA ILE A 95 -13.79 14.49 6.99
C ILE A 95 -13.69 16.00 6.73
N ASP A 96 -14.82 16.70 6.77
CA ASP A 96 -14.92 18.13 6.50
C ASP A 96 -14.67 19.00 7.74
N ALA A 97 -14.55 18.37 8.91
CA ALA A 97 -14.24 19.07 10.15
C ALA A 97 -12.79 19.60 10.12
N THR A 98 -12.51 20.66 10.87
CA THR A 98 -11.16 21.14 11.14
C THR A 98 -10.38 20.14 12.00
N GLN A 99 -9.04 20.26 12.03
CA GLN A 99 -8.23 19.41 12.89
C GLN A 99 -8.54 19.65 14.37
N GLU A 100 -8.84 20.89 14.74
CA GLU A 100 -9.22 21.30 16.09
C GLU A 100 -10.54 20.65 16.51
N GLU A 101 -11.57 20.69 15.66
CA GLU A 101 -12.86 20.04 15.94
C GLU A 101 -12.71 18.52 16.10
N ARG A 102 -11.93 17.88 15.21
CA ARG A 102 -11.62 16.44 15.32
C ARG A 102 -10.89 16.10 16.60
N ARG A 103 -9.85 16.88 16.93
CA ARG A 103 -9.12 16.73 18.19
C ARG A 103 -10.07 16.80 19.38
N ASP A 104 -10.87 17.85 19.46
CA ASP A 104 -11.72 18.11 20.62
C ASP A 104 -12.74 16.98 20.83
N ILE A 105 -13.34 16.46 19.74
CA ILE A 105 -14.26 15.34 19.85
C ILE A 105 -13.55 14.01 20.18
N VAL A 106 -12.36 13.76 19.63
CA VAL A 106 -11.57 12.56 19.94
C VAL A 106 -11.15 12.57 21.41
N ILE A 107 -10.64 13.69 21.92
CA ILE A 107 -10.25 13.81 23.32
C ILE A 107 -11.46 13.64 24.23
N LYS A 108 -12.60 14.24 23.90
CA LYS A 108 -13.85 14.06 24.66
C LYS A 108 -14.27 12.60 24.72
N ASP A 109 -14.17 11.87 23.62
CA ASP A 109 -14.52 10.46 23.56
C ASP A 109 -13.50 9.58 24.32
N LEU A 110 -12.20 9.92 24.27
CA LEU A 110 -11.18 9.28 25.11
C LEU A 110 -11.44 9.51 26.60
N CYS A 111 -11.86 10.70 27.02
CA CYS A 111 -12.23 10.96 28.41
C CYS A 111 -13.40 10.08 28.87
N ARG A 112 -14.36 9.80 27.99
CA ARG A 112 -15.47 8.88 28.28
C ARG A 112 -14.98 7.45 28.55
N PHE A 113 -13.91 7.01 27.88
CA PHE A 113 -13.35 5.66 28.06
C PHE A 113 -12.35 5.57 29.21
N PHE A 114 -11.44 6.54 29.34
CA PHE A 114 -10.28 6.45 30.22
C PHE A 114 -10.31 7.44 31.41
N GLY A 115 -11.34 8.29 31.48
CA GLY A 115 -11.51 9.37 32.46
C GLY A 115 -10.82 10.68 32.05
N ASP A 116 -11.03 11.73 32.84
CA ASP A 116 -10.59 13.11 32.54
C ASP A 116 -9.09 13.27 32.30
N GLU A 117 -8.27 12.35 32.80
CA GLU A 117 -6.83 12.30 32.55
C GLU A 117 -6.49 12.24 31.05
N ALA A 118 -7.38 11.70 30.21
CA ALA A 118 -7.20 11.68 28.76
C ALA A 118 -7.17 13.08 28.12
N ALA A 119 -7.68 14.11 28.80
CA ALA A 119 -7.59 15.50 28.38
C ALA A 119 -6.19 16.10 28.59
N ASN A 120 -5.34 15.48 29.43
CA ASN A 120 -3.98 15.94 29.72
C ASN A 120 -2.96 15.38 28.72
N TYR A 121 -3.26 15.49 27.42
CA TYR A 121 -2.36 15.05 26.36
C TYR A 121 -1.22 16.07 26.14
N LEU A 122 -0.09 15.58 25.63
CA LEU A 122 1.07 16.41 25.26
C LEU A 122 0.97 16.92 23.83
N ASP A 123 0.57 16.03 22.90
CA ASP A 123 0.45 16.35 21.48
C ASP A 123 -0.64 15.48 20.83
N TYR A 124 -1.25 16.03 19.78
CA TYR A 124 -2.27 15.39 18.96
C TYR A 124 -1.92 15.59 17.50
N ALA A 125 -1.94 14.51 16.73
CA ALA A 125 -1.83 14.56 15.28
C ALA A 125 -2.83 13.59 14.64
N ASP A 126 -3.45 14.00 13.54
CA ASP A 126 -4.27 13.12 12.73
C ASP A 126 -3.87 13.11 11.25
N LYS A 127 -4.21 12.01 10.59
CA LYS A 127 -4.11 11.86 9.13
C LYS A 127 -5.44 11.35 8.61
N ILE A 128 -6.06 12.15 7.75
CA ILE A 128 -7.12 11.72 6.85
C ILE A 128 -6.45 11.02 5.68
N TRP A 129 -6.65 9.71 5.55
CA TRP A 129 -6.00 8.95 4.48
C TRP A 129 -6.63 9.16 3.10
N ASN A 130 -7.88 9.62 3.07
CA ASN A 130 -8.60 9.99 1.86
C ASN A 130 -7.92 11.11 1.06
N ASP A 131 -7.26 12.03 1.75
CA ASP A 131 -6.57 13.15 1.10
C ASP A 131 -5.25 12.74 0.44
N GLU A 132 -4.80 11.49 0.67
CA GLU A 132 -3.55 11.02 0.12
C GLU A 132 -3.71 10.60 -1.34
N SER A 133 -3.43 11.55 -2.24
CA SER A 133 -3.62 11.42 -3.70
C SER A 133 -3.09 10.12 -4.33
N TYR A 134 -1.95 9.59 -3.87
CA TYR A 134 -1.35 8.37 -4.43
C TYR A 134 -1.84 7.07 -3.77
N SER A 135 -2.51 7.15 -2.62
CA SER A 135 -3.13 5.99 -1.98
C SER A 135 -4.60 5.90 -2.36
N GLY A 136 -5.31 7.04 -2.37
CA GLY A 136 -6.75 7.17 -2.56
C GLY A 136 -7.59 6.89 -1.31
N GLY A 137 -6.96 6.44 -0.22
CA GLY A 137 -7.62 6.06 1.03
C GLY A 137 -6.88 4.94 1.77
N CYS A 138 -7.51 4.44 2.84
CA CYS A 138 -7.04 3.35 3.70
C CYS A 138 -8.19 2.66 4.46
N PRO A 139 -8.03 1.41 4.92
CA PRO A 139 -6.77 0.65 4.95
C PRO A 139 -6.41 -0.08 3.65
N THR A 140 -7.39 -0.47 2.84
CA THR A 140 -7.19 -1.25 1.61
C THR A 140 -8.34 -1.02 0.64
N ALA A 141 -8.17 -1.42 -0.63
CA ALA A 141 -9.26 -1.35 -1.59
C ALA A 141 -10.39 -2.32 -1.20
N ILE A 142 -11.62 -1.86 -1.36
CA ILE A 142 -12.84 -2.62 -1.11
C ILE A 142 -13.44 -2.96 -2.46
N ILE A 143 -13.78 -4.22 -2.67
CA ILE A 143 -14.46 -4.67 -3.88
C ILE A 143 -15.96 -4.66 -3.62
N PRO A 144 -16.73 -3.76 -4.28
CA PRO A 144 -18.16 -3.65 -4.08
C PRO A 144 -18.89 -4.90 -4.60
N ALA A 145 -20.12 -5.08 -4.11
CA ALA A 145 -21.01 -6.13 -4.61
C ALA A 145 -21.17 -6.01 -6.14
N GLY A 146 -21.11 -7.15 -6.84
CA GLY A 146 -21.14 -7.20 -8.30
C GLY A 146 -19.80 -7.05 -8.99
N ASN A 147 -18.71 -6.72 -8.28
CA ASN A 147 -17.36 -6.59 -8.87
C ASN A 147 -16.36 -7.67 -8.44
N MET A 148 -16.82 -8.69 -7.70
CA MET A 148 -15.98 -9.79 -7.21
C MET A 148 -15.43 -10.67 -8.34
N GLU A 149 -16.14 -10.77 -9.46
CA GLU A 149 -15.64 -11.48 -10.64
C GLU A 149 -14.40 -10.78 -11.21
N ALA A 150 -14.47 -9.47 -11.41
CA ALA A 150 -13.34 -8.65 -11.87
C ALA A 150 -12.12 -8.78 -10.93
N PHE A 151 -12.33 -8.96 -9.62
CA PHE A 151 -11.27 -9.15 -8.64
C PHE A 151 -10.44 -10.43 -8.87
N THR A 152 -11.02 -11.47 -9.47
CA THR A 152 -10.27 -12.70 -9.81
C THR A 152 -9.10 -12.42 -10.76
N HIS A 153 -9.20 -11.35 -11.56
CA HIS A 153 -8.19 -10.92 -12.53
C HIS A 153 -7.09 -10.04 -11.91
N ILE A 154 -7.08 -9.79 -10.60
CA ILE A 154 -6.14 -8.86 -9.97
C ILE A 154 -4.66 -9.24 -10.18
N ARG A 155 -4.37 -10.55 -10.26
CA ARG A 155 -3.01 -11.09 -10.40
C ARG A 155 -2.56 -11.27 -11.84
N GLU A 156 -3.51 -11.32 -12.79
CA GLU A 156 -3.21 -11.59 -14.19
C GLU A 156 -2.29 -10.49 -14.77
N PRO A 157 -1.15 -10.84 -15.38
CA PRO A 157 -0.32 -9.89 -16.08
C PRO A 157 -1.01 -9.39 -17.33
N PHE A 158 -0.62 -8.19 -17.74
CA PHE A 158 -1.01 -7.60 -19.00
C PHE A 158 0.25 -7.33 -19.80
N LYS A 159 0.47 -8.15 -20.84
CA LYS A 159 1.74 -8.19 -21.58
C LYS A 159 2.90 -8.39 -20.58
N LEU A 160 3.87 -7.48 -20.56
CA LEU A 160 5.04 -7.53 -19.67
C LEU A 160 4.80 -6.89 -18.29
N ILE A 161 3.57 -6.49 -17.97
CA ILE A 161 3.22 -5.85 -16.69
C ILE A 161 2.64 -6.90 -15.75
N HIS A 162 3.39 -7.24 -14.70
CA HIS A 162 2.92 -8.06 -13.59
C HIS A 162 2.33 -7.20 -12.47
N PHE A 163 1.32 -7.70 -11.77
CA PHE A 163 0.58 -6.94 -10.75
C PHE A 163 0.84 -7.50 -9.35
N ALA A 164 1.37 -6.64 -8.48
CA ALA A 164 1.56 -6.86 -7.05
C ALA A 164 0.64 -5.92 -6.27
N ALA A 165 1.05 -5.52 -5.06
CA ALA A 165 0.27 -4.83 -4.03
C ALA A 165 -0.53 -5.79 -3.14
N THR A 166 -0.83 -5.33 -1.92
CA THR A 166 -1.40 -6.18 -0.88
C THR A 166 -2.72 -6.81 -1.28
N GLU A 167 -3.52 -6.13 -2.10
CA GLU A 167 -4.77 -6.64 -2.66
C GLU A 167 -4.56 -7.87 -3.56
N ALA A 168 -3.39 -7.97 -4.19
CA ALA A 168 -3.01 -9.09 -5.04
C ALA A 168 -2.38 -10.26 -4.28
N ALA A 169 -2.37 -10.23 -2.94
CA ALA A 169 -1.88 -11.31 -2.09
C ALA A 169 -2.89 -12.46 -1.99
N THR A 170 -2.43 -13.70 -1.82
CA THR A 170 -3.30 -14.86 -1.52
C THR A 170 -3.48 -15.07 -0.01
N VAL A 171 -2.53 -14.56 0.78
CA VAL A 171 -2.51 -14.67 2.23
C VAL A 171 -2.37 -13.27 2.82
N TRP A 172 -3.26 -12.92 3.75
CA TRP A 172 -3.35 -11.59 4.38
C TRP A 172 -3.45 -10.40 3.41
N PRO A 173 -4.37 -10.42 2.42
CA PRO A 173 -4.61 -9.24 1.60
C PRO A 173 -5.08 -8.05 2.46
N GLY A 174 -4.57 -6.86 2.15
CA GLY A 174 -4.81 -5.63 2.93
C GLY A 174 -3.78 -5.35 4.03
N TYR A 175 -2.81 -6.25 4.26
CA TYR A 175 -1.74 -6.09 5.26
C TYR A 175 -0.36 -5.95 4.64
N MET A 176 0.62 -5.50 5.44
CA MET A 176 2.02 -5.40 5.01
C MET A 176 2.61 -6.76 4.62
N CYS A 177 2.24 -7.85 5.31
CA CYS A 177 2.67 -9.20 4.93
C CYS A 177 2.13 -9.61 3.56
N GLY A 178 0.88 -9.26 3.22
CA GLY A 178 0.33 -9.43 1.88
C GLY A 178 1.07 -8.61 0.82
N ALA A 179 1.50 -7.38 1.16
CA ALA A 179 2.32 -6.57 0.26
C ALA A 179 3.68 -7.24 -0.04
N VAL A 180 4.33 -7.82 0.98
CA VAL A 180 5.58 -8.58 0.80
C VAL A 180 5.34 -9.84 -0.04
N GLN A 181 4.31 -10.62 0.31
CA GLN A 181 4.00 -11.87 -0.38
C GLN A 181 3.68 -11.64 -1.86
N SER A 182 2.80 -10.70 -2.18
CA SER A 182 2.46 -10.34 -3.57
C SER A 182 3.65 -9.77 -4.34
N GLY A 183 4.52 -9.00 -3.69
CA GLY A 183 5.72 -8.45 -4.29
C GLY A 183 6.73 -9.51 -4.70
N LEU A 184 7.00 -10.47 -3.81
CA LEU A 184 7.85 -11.62 -4.10
C LEU A 184 7.26 -12.50 -5.21
N ARG A 185 5.96 -12.77 -5.13
CA ARG A 185 5.20 -13.52 -6.15
C ARG A 185 5.34 -12.88 -7.53
N ALA A 186 5.06 -11.58 -7.66
CA ALA A 186 5.18 -10.88 -8.93
C ALA A 186 6.63 -10.77 -9.42
N ALA A 187 7.63 -10.71 -8.52
CA ALA A 187 9.04 -10.75 -8.92
C ALA A 187 9.42 -12.12 -9.51
N ASN A 188 8.98 -13.22 -8.90
CA ASN A 188 9.22 -14.56 -9.41
C ASN A 188 8.57 -14.78 -10.77
N GLU A 189 7.36 -14.25 -10.99
CA GLU A 189 6.70 -14.25 -12.29
C GLU A 189 7.51 -13.52 -13.38
N VAL A 190 8.16 -12.39 -13.03
CA VAL A 190 9.02 -11.65 -13.96
C VAL A 190 10.31 -12.43 -14.24
N ILE A 191 10.93 -13.00 -13.21
CA ILE A 191 12.15 -13.81 -13.36
C ILE A 191 11.86 -15.02 -14.24
N TRP A 192 10.71 -15.67 -14.08
CA TRP A 192 10.27 -16.79 -14.90
C TRP A 192 10.29 -16.45 -16.40
N HIS A 193 9.83 -15.26 -16.79
CA HIS A 193 9.89 -14.82 -18.19
C HIS A 193 11.29 -14.46 -18.68
N CYS A 194 12.10 -13.83 -17.84
CA CYS A 194 13.41 -13.34 -18.25
C CYS A 194 14.51 -14.40 -18.18
N ARG A 195 14.41 -15.31 -17.20
CA ARG A 195 15.39 -16.34 -16.83
C ARG A 195 14.66 -17.53 -16.18
N PRO A 196 13.93 -18.36 -16.96
CA PRO A 196 13.19 -19.50 -16.43
C PRO A 196 14.05 -20.43 -15.56
N GLU A 197 15.33 -20.57 -15.90
CA GLU A 197 16.30 -21.40 -15.18
C GLU A 197 16.64 -20.91 -13.75
N ALA A 198 16.31 -19.65 -13.44
CA ALA A 198 16.59 -19.04 -12.14
C ALA A 198 15.43 -19.20 -11.14
N VAL A 199 14.32 -19.82 -11.53
CA VAL A 199 13.13 -20.02 -10.69
C VAL A 199 12.85 -21.51 -10.56
N ASN A 200 12.53 -21.95 -9.34
CA ASN A 200 12.10 -23.32 -9.07
C ASN A 200 10.59 -23.40 -8.79
N GLU A 201 10.03 -24.60 -8.67
CA GLU A 201 8.60 -24.79 -8.43
C GLU A 201 8.11 -24.15 -7.11
N GLU A 202 8.94 -24.17 -6.07
CA GLU A 202 8.61 -23.53 -4.78
C GLU A 202 8.44 -22.01 -4.92
N MET A 203 9.30 -21.36 -5.71
CA MET A 203 9.21 -19.92 -6.00
C MET A 203 8.02 -19.57 -6.88
N LEU A 204 7.56 -20.51 -7.71
CA LEU A 204 6.37 -20.32 -8.54
C LEU A 204 5.08 -20.59 -7.78
N LYS A 205 5.12 -21.18 -6.59
CA LYS A 205 3.94 -21.47 -5.79
C LYS A 205 3.05 -20.23 -5.59
N ASP A 206 1.74 -20.40 -5.72
CA ASP A 206 0.74 -19.33 -5.66
C ASP A 206 0.88 -18.22 -6.74
N THR A 207 1.76 -18.42 -7.73
CA THR A 207 1.78 -17.61 -8.95
C THR A 207 0.81 -18.18 -9.98
N ILE A 208 0.54 -17.38 -11.01
CA ILE A 208 -0.17 -17.83 -12.21
C ILE A 208 0.57 -18.91 -13.03
N TYR A 209 1.84 -19.19 -12.72
CA TYR A 209 2.68 -20.21 -13.36
C TYR A 209 2.88 -21.44 -12.46
N ASP A 210 2.25 -21.45 -11.28
CA ASP A 210 2.20 -22.64 -10.45
C ASP A 210 1.46 -23.75 -11.21
N LYS A 211 2.11 -24.91 -11.34
CA LYS A 211 1.55 -26.07 -12.05
C LYS A 211 0.34 -26.65 -11.34
N ASP A 212 0.29 -26.48 -10.02
CA ASP A 212 -0.81 -26.91 -9.16
C ASP A 212 -1.86 -25.80 -9.01
N PHE A 213 -1.71 -24.68 -9.75
CA PHE A 213 -2.69 -23.60 -9.73
C PHE A 213 -4.00 -24.04 -10.37
N GLU A 214 -4.95 -24.44 -9.54
CA GLU A 214 -6.33 -24.52 -9.96
C GLU A 214 -6.96 -23.12 -9.90
N LEU A 215 -7.36 -22.60 -11.07
CA LEU A 215 -8.30 -21.50 -11.13
C LEU A 215 -9.51 -21.87 -10.27
N LEU A 216 -9.88 -21.02 -9.32
CA LEU A 216 -11.07 -21.23 -8.50
C LEU A 216 -12.29 -21.40 -9.41
N THR A 217 -12.73 -22.64 -9.60
CA THR A 217 -13.92 -22.94 -10.39
C THR A 217 -15.16 -22.86 -9.51
N VAL A 218 -16.27 -22.38 -10.08
CA VAL A 218 -17.58 -22.44 -9.45
C VAL A 218 -17.90 -23.91 -9.10
N PRO A 219 -18.33 -24.23 -7.87
CA PRO A 219 -18.79 -25.57 -7.53
C PRO A 219 -19.89 -26.04 -8.49
N GLN A 220 -19.79 -27.27 -9.00
CA GLN A 220 -20.76 -27.80 -9.96
C GLN A 220 -22.14 -28.03 -9.31
N PRO A 221 -23.26 -27.84 -10.05
CA PRO A 221 -24.63 -27.91 -9.52
C PRO A 221 -24.99 -29.13 -8.68
N GLU A 222 -24.31 -30.23 -8.95
CA GLU A 222 -24.53 -31.56 -8.38
C GLU A 222 -24.04 -31.65 -6.92
N THR A 223 -23.22 -30.69 -6.48
CA THR A 223 -22.72 -30.56 -5.11
C THR A 223 -23.67 -29.77 -4.19
N TYR A 224 -24.74 -29.17 -4.73
CA TYR A 224 -25.77 -28.46 -3.96
C TYR A 224 -26.80 -29.44 -3.38
N GLY A 225 -26.37 -30.29 -2.44
CA GLY A 225 -27.29 -31.07 -1.60
C GLY A 225 -28.28 -30.16 -0.86
N SER A 226 -29.50 -30.66 -0.64
CA SER A 226 -30.54 -29.98 0.14
C SER A 226 -29.98 -29.47 1.48
N ALA A 227 -30.02 -28.15 1.69
CA ALA A 227 -29.43 -27.40 2.80
C ALA A 227 -27.95 -27.00 2.63
N GLY A 228 -27.67 -26.11 1.66
CA GLY A 228 -26.39 -25.40 1.55
C GLY A 228 -26.62 -23.99 0.99
N LYS A 229 -26.05 -22.99 1.66
CA LYS A 229 -26.23 -21.55 1.38
C LYS A 229 -25.91 -21.19 -0.08
N ASN A 230 -26.73 -20.31 -0.65
CA ASN A 230 -26.54 -19.70 -1.96
C ASN A 230 -25.25 -18.85 -1.99
N GLN A 231 -24.25 -19.26 -2.77
CA GLN A 231 -23.00 -18.51 -3.01
C GLN A 231 -22.98 -18.03 -4.48
N TRP A 232 -23.36 -16.76 -4.66
CA TRP A 232 -23.48 -15.89 -5.85
C TRP A 232 -22.61 -16.18 -7.13
N PRO A 233 -22.97 -15.61 -8.31
CA PRO A 233 -23.11 -16.37 -9.57
C PRO A 233 -22.10 -16.10 -10.72
N ARG A 234 -21.87 -17.18 -11.49
CA ARG A 234 -21.88 -17.40 -12.97
C ARG A 234 -20.95 -16.67 -13.97
N ARG A 235 -19.96 -17.46 -14.44
CA ARG A 235 -19.48 -17.75 -15.82
C ARG A 235 -18.65 -16.69 -16.59
N ILE A 236 -17.32 -16.92 -16.68
CA ILE A 236 -16.41 -16.32 -17.67
C ILE A 236 -16.44 -17.10 -19.00
N VAL A 237 -16.49 -16.34 -20.09
CA VAL A 237 -16.25 -16.76 -21.47
C VAL A 237 -14.73 -16.89 -21.70
N PHE A 238 -14.27 -18.05 -22.17
CA PHE A 238 -12.94 -18.19 -22.75
C PHE A 238 -12.83 -17.31 -24.00
N GLY A 239 -11.93 -16.33 -23.98
CA GLY A 239 -11.70 -15.47 -25.15
C GLY A 239 -10.80 -14.25 -24.92
N ALA A 240 -9.82 -14.32 -24.01
CA ALA A 240 -8.88 -13.21 -23.81
C ALA A 240 -7.78 -13.22 -24.88
N LYS A 241 -8.13 -12.78 -26.10
CA LYS A 241 -7.14 -12.47 -27.14
C LYS A 241 -6.15 -11.41 -26.65
N ASP A 242 -4.90 -11.49 -27.11
CA ASP A 242 -3.81 -10.53 -26.83
C ASP A 242 -3.27 -10.50 -25.39
N THR A 243 -3.59 -11.51 -24.57
CA THR A 243 -2.95 -11.74 -23.27
C THR A 243 -1.85 -12.80 -23.39
N ILE A 244 -0.92 -12.86 -22.44
CA ILE A 244 0.14 -13.88 -22.44
C ILE A 244 -0.38 -15.33 -22.30
N TYR A 245 -1.69 -15.49 -22.07
CA TYR A 245 -2.39 -16.76 -21.94
C TYR A 245 -3.12 -17.16 -23.23
N ASP A 246 -3.09 -16.30 -24.25
CA ASP A 246 -3.55 -16.65 -25.59
C ASP A 246 -2.55 -17.63 -26.21
N LYS A 247 -3.07 -18.72 -26.78
CA LYS A 247 -2.25 -19.78 -27.41
C LYS A 247 -1.50 -19.24 -28.64
N ASP A 248 -2.05 -18.18 -29.24
CA ASP A 248 -1.51 -17.49 -30.39
C ASP A 248 -0.70 -16.24 -29.99
N PHE A 249 -0.44 -16.02 -28.69
CA PHE A 249 0.37 -14.89 -28.22
C PHE A 249 1.84 -15.07 -28.63
N GLU A 250 2.28 -14.32 -29.64
CA GLU A 250 3.70 -14.18 -29.90
C GLU A 250 4.38 -13.50 -28.71
N SER A 251 5.33 -14.21 -28.08
CA SER A 251 6.13 -13.66 -27.00
C SER A 251 6.78 -12.36 -27.47
N LEU A 252 6.47 -11.25 -26.81
CA LEU A 252 7.19 -9.99 -27.04
C LEU A 252 8.66 -10.24 -26.67
N THR A 253 9.52 -10.36 -27.67
CA THR A 253 10.96 -10.33 -27.44
C THR A 253 11.28 -9.00 -26.78
N VAL A 254 11.86 -9.05 -25.58
CA VAL A 254 12.44 -7.87 -24.95
C VAL A 254 13.37 -7.24 -26.00
N PRO A 255 13.13 -5.98 -26.41
CA PRO A 255 13.95 -5.36 -27.42
C PRO A 255 15.41 -5.46 -26.99
N GLN A 256 16.27 -6.02 -27.86
CA GLN A 256 17.71 -6.05 -27.61
C GLN A 256 18.15 -4.61 -27.27
N PRO A 257 19.16 -4.40 -26.40
CA PRO A 257 19.57 -3.06 -25.95
C PRO A 257 19.77 -2.03 -27.07
N GLU A 258 20.04 -2.52 -28.28
CA GLU A 258 20.30 -1.83 -29.53
C GLU A 258 19.04 -1.18 -30.17
N THR A 259 17.83 -1.65 -29.82
CA THR A 259 16.54 -1.14 -30.32
C THR A 259 15.95 -0.01 -29.50
N TYR A 260 16.46 0.21 -28.28
CA TYR A 260 16.33 1.53 -27.66
C TYR A 260 17.21 2.44 -28.49
N GLY A 261 16.59 3.25 -29.35
CA GLY A 261 17.29 4.18 -30.21
C GLY A 261 18.41 4.86 -29.44
N SER A 262 19.54 5.07 -30.11
CA SER A 262 20.74 5.69 -29.57
C SER A 262 20.48 7.12 -29.06
N ALA A 263 19.68 7.27 -28.01
CA ALA A 263 19.74 8.36 -27.08
C ALA A 263 21.10 8.19 -26.42
N GLY A 264 22.03 9.05 -26.84
CA GLY A 264 23.47 8.86 -26.69
C GLY A 264 23.85 8.23 -25.36
N LYS A 265 24.80 7.27 -25.42
CA LYS A 265 25.49 6.68 -24.27
C LYS A 265 25.50 7.70 -23.14
N ASN A 266 24.69 7.47 -22.11
CA ASN A 266 24.64 8.36 -20.97
C ASN A 266 26.07 8.46 -20.46
N GLN A 267 26.71 9.63 -20.64
CA GLN A 267 28.17 9.80 -20.45
C GLN A 267 28.58 9.64 -18.98
N TRP A 268 27.61 9.40 -18.11
CA TRP A 268 27.73 9.25 -16.69
C TRP A 268 27.51 7.78 -16.32
N PRO A 269 28.56 7.04 -15.92
CA PRO A 269 28.43 5.69 -15.37
C PRO A 269 27.28 5.63 -14.35
N ARG A 270 26.43 4.59 -14.41
CA ARG A 270 25.21 4.44 -13.57
C ARG A 270 25.44 4.69 -12.07
N ARG A 271 26.66 4.45 -11.58
CA ARG A 271 27.09 4.73 -10.19
C ARG A 271 27.13 6.24 -9.87
N ILE A 272 27.44 7.09 -10.84
CA ILE A 272 27.48 8.56 -10.66
C ILE A 272 26.06 9.12 -10.57
N VAL A 273 25.12 8.60 -11.36
CA VAL A 273 23.70 8.99 -11.27
C VAL A 273 23.15 8.64 -9.89
N PHE A 274 23.43 7.44 -9.39
CA PHE A 274 22.96 7.01 -8.07
C PHE A 274 23.58 7.84 -6.94
N GLY A 275 24.89 8.12 -7.00
CA GLY A 275 25.57 8.97 -6.03
C GLY A 275 25.06 10.42 -6.04
N ALA A 276 24.86 11.01 -7.22
CA ALA A 276 24.36 12.37 -7.36
C ALA A 276 22.92 12.51 -6.86
N VAL A 277 22.04 11.55 -7.17
CA VAL A 277 20.64 11.53 -6.70
C VAL A 277 20.59 11.35 -5.17
N LEU A 278 21.45 10.49 -4.60
CA LEU A 278 21.52 10.30 -3.16
C LEU A 278 21.99 11.58 -2.45
N ILE A 279 23.03 12.23 -2.96
CA ILE A 279 23.57 13.49 -2.38
C ILE A 279 22.55 14.63 -2.52
N LEU A 280 21.91 14.78 -3.68
CA LEU A 280 20.85 15.78 -3.88
C LEU A 280 19.63 15.51 -2.99
N GLY A 281 19.25 14.24 -2.81
CA GLY A 281 18.20 13.82 -1.88
C GLY A 281 18.52 14.17 -0.43
N ILE A 282 19.75 13.91 0.01
CA ILE A 282 20.24 14.27 1.35
C ILE A 282 20.28 15.79 1.53
N LEU A 283 20.70 16.56 0.52
CA LEU A 283 20.73 18.02 0.56
C LEU A 283 19.31 18.63 0.60
N ALA A 284 18.39 18.12 -0.21
CA ALA A 284 16.99 18.54 -0.19
C ALA A 284 16.32 18.23 1.15
N PHE A 285 16.59 17.05 1.71
CA PHE A 285 16.13 16.65 3.03
C PHE A 285 16.75 17.52 4.14
N SER A 286 18.06 17.74 4.11
CA SER A 286 18.78 18.57 5.08
C SER A 286 18.33 20.04 5.07
N LYS A 287 18.00 20.60 3.90
CA LYS A 287 17.50 21.97 3.74
C LYS A 287 16.05 22.11 4.24
N LYS A 288 15.21 21.09 4.01
CA LYS A 288 13.83 21.03 4.50
C LYS A 288 13.74 20.91 6.02
N TYR A 289 14.68 20.21 6.66
CA TYR A 289 14.64 19.91 8.10
C TYR A 289 15.70 20.66 8.96
N LYS A 290 16.38 21.69 8.44
CA LYS A 290 17.39 22.51 9.14
C LYS A 290 18.47 21.69 9.91
N LEU A 291 18.87 20.54 9.38
CA LEU A 291 19.91 19.69 9.99
C LEU A 291 21.31 20.27 9.72
N SER A 292 21.75 21.22 10.55
CA SER A 292 22.95 22.03 10.31
C SER A 292 24.30 21.28 10.47
N HIS A 293 24.30 20.10 11.08
CA HIS A 293 25.55 19.39 11.43
C HIS A 293 25.96 18.28 10.46
N MET A 294 25.02 17.49 9.92
CA MET A 294 25.34 16.38 8.99
C MET A 294 25.88 16.89 7.65
N ALA A 295 25.33 17.99 7.11
CA ALA A 295 25.78 18.56 5.84
C ALA A 295 27.23 19.10 5.88
N ARG A 296 27.73 19.49 7.06
CA ARG A 296 29.15 19.89 7.23
C ARG A 296 30.09 18.69 7.28
N LEU A 297 29.62 17.55 7.82
CA LEU A 297 30.42 16.34 7.98
C LEU A 297 30.76 15.67 6.64
N PHE A 298 29.91 15.83 5.62
CA PHE A 298 30.07 15.17 4.32
C PHE A 298 30.83 15.98 3.27
N ARG A 299 31.03 17.30 3.45
CA ARG A 299 31.81 18.13 2.51
C ARG A 299 33.25 17.63 2.27
N PRO A 300 34.00 17.16 3.27
CA PRO A 300 35.34 16.62 3.05
C PRO A 300 35.32 15.35 2.20
N LEU A 301 34.33 14.47 2.44
CA LEU A 301 34.13 13.23 1.68
C LEU A 301 33.76 13.51 0.21
N GLU A 302 32.95 14.53 -0.04
CA GLU A 302 32.57 14.96 -1.38
C GLU A 302 33.76 15.49 -2.18
N LYS A 303 34.62 16.31 -1.56
CA LYS A 303 35.86 16.82 -2.18
C LYS A 303 36.83 15.69 -2.53
N VAL A 304 37.03 14.74 -1.61
CA VAL A 304 37.88 13.55 -1.84
C VAL A 304 37.32 12.67 -2.96
N TYR A 305 36.00 12.46 -2.98
CA TYR A 305 35.36 11.62 -4.00
C TYR A 305 35.48 12.21 -5.41
N TYR A 306 35.30 13.53 -5.53
CA TYR A 306 35.46 14.25 -6.79
C TYR A 306 36.91 14.25 -7.29
N GLU A 307 37.87 14.55 -6.42
CA GLU A 307 39.29 14.56 -6.78
C GLU A 307 39.76 13.15 -7.17
N TRP A 308 39.30 12.11 -6.48
CA TRP A 308 39.62 10.71 -6.80
C TRP A 308 39.05 10.24 -8.15
N HIS A 309 37.84 10.70 -8.55
CA HIS A 309 37.20 10.24 -9.79
C HIS A 309 37.47 11.09 -11.03
N ILE A 310 37.65 12.40 -10.87
CA ILE A 310 37.82 13.35 -11.98
C ILE A 310 39.29 13.80 -12.13
N GLY A 311 40.14 13.51 -11.13
CA GLY A 311 41.56 13.86 -11.15
C GLY A 311 41.83 15.37 -11.07
N LYS A 312 40.84 16.17 -10.67
CA LYS A 312 40.92 17.63 -10.53
C LYS A 312 40.49 18.05 -9.13
N LYS A 313 41.17 19.06 -8.57
CA LYS A 313 40.79 19.68 -7.30
C LYS A 313 39.45 20.40 -7.42
N TRP A 314 38.60 20.23 -6.41
CA TRP A 314 37.29 20.87 -6.33
C TRP A 314 37.41 22.41 -6.38
N PRO A 315 36.63 23.12 -7.20
CA PRO A 315 36.69 24.58 -7.25
C PRO A 315 35.98 25.16 -6.01
N PHE A 316 36.80 25.69 -5.09
CA PHE A 316 36.48 26.39 -3.82
C PHE A 316 35.94 25.49 -2.68
#